data_AF-A0A0U2YNL1-F1
#
_entry.id   AF-A0A0U2YNL1-F1
#
_cell.length_a   1.000
_cell.length_b   1.000
_cell.length_c   1.000
_cell.angle_alpha   90.00
_cell.angle_beta   90.00
_cell.angle_gamma   90.00
#
_symmetry.space_group_name_H-M   'P 1'
#
loop_
_entity.id
_entity.type
_entity.pdbx_description
1 polymer ?
#
loop_
_entity_poly.entity_id
_entity_poly.type
_entity_poly.pdbx_seq_one_letter_code
_entity_poly.pdbx_strand_id
1 'polypeptide(L)'
;MLFSRANTELVPPDRALGGRADYTFAVPDVSAVSGNPIKPPFPAELQTALFGLGCFWGAEEIFWQTPGVWTTAVGYTGGYTPHPNYEEVCSGQTGHTEAVLVVYDPDQVSYEQLVAV
;
A
#
# COMPACT_ATOMS: atom_id res chain seq x y z
N MET A 1 8.10 -17.88 -29.19
CA MET A 1 7.66 -16.97 -28.11
C MET A 1 7.16 -17.85 -26.97
N LEU A 2 8.06 -18.24 -26.08
CA LEU A 2 7.75 -19.07 -24.91
C LEU A 2 7.51 -18.13 -23.73
N PHE A 3 6.37 -18.30 -23.06
CA PHE A 3 5.96 -17.57 -21.86
C PHE A 3 7.13 -17.46 -20.86
N SER A 4 7.62 -16.25 -20.64
CA SER A 4 8.67 -15.98 -19.66
C SER A 4 8.11 -16.15 -18.25
N ARG A 5 8.74 -17.02 -17.44
CA ARG A 5 8.47 -17.17 -16.01
C ARG A 5 9.02 -16.02 -15.15
N ALA A 6 9.70 -15.05 -15.77
CA ALA A 6 10.36 -13.95 -15.04
C ALA A 6 9.38 -13.12 -14.18
N ASN A 7 8.10 -13.04 -14.54
CA ASN A 7 7.10 -12.29 -13.78
C ASN A 7 6.49 -13.06 -12.59
N THR A 8 6.90 -14.31 -12.35
CA THR A 8 6.39 -15.12 -11.22
C THR A 8 7.42 -15.37 -10.13
N GLU A 9 8.68 -14.99 -10.34
CA GLU A 9 9.75 -15.10 -9.34
C GLU A 9 10.11 -13.71 -8.83
N LEU A 10 10.32 -13.59 -7.52
CA LEU A 10 10.74 -12.33 -6.92
C LEU A 10 12.14 -11.96 -7.41
N VAL A 11 12.36 -10.69 -7.72
CA VAL A 11 13.70 -10.17 -8.04
C VAL A 11 14.65 -10.41 -6.85
N PRO A 12 15.88 -10.92 -7.07
CA PRO A 12 16.88 -10.98 -6.01
C PRO A 12 17.29 -9.57 -5.53
N PRO A 13 17.59 -9.38 -4.23
CA PRO A 13 17.91 -8.05 -3.69
C PRO A 13 19.07 -7.32 -4.39
N ASP A 14 20.10 -8.05 -4.83
CA ASP A 14 21.27 -7.53 -5.54
C ASP A 14 20.98 -7.07 -6.97
N ARG A 15 19.82 -7.48 -7.51
CA ARG A 15 19.34 -7.09 -8.84
C ARG A 15 18.11 -6.18 -8.80
N ALA A 16 17.62 -5.83 -7.61
CA ALA A 16 16.53 -4.89 -7.48
C ALA A 16 16.95 -3.48 -7.92
N LEU A 17 15.99 -2.68 -8.40
CA LEU A 17 16.27 -1.29 -8.75
C LEU A 17 16.78 -0.53 -7.52
N GLY A 18 17.80 0.32 -7.71
CA GLY A 18 18.41 1.09 -6.62
C GLY A 18 17.51 2.17 -6.03
N GLY A 19 16.43 2.55 -6.72
CA GLY A 19 15.48 3.55 -6.25
C GLY A 19 16.10 4.93 -6.12
N ARG A 20 15.66 5.68 -5.11
CA ARG A 20 16.04 7.08 -4.88
C ARG A 20 15.86 7.50 -3.42
N ALA A 21 16.38 8.68 -3.09
CA ALA A 21 16.33 9.23 -1.73
C ALA A 21 14.96 9.81 -1.34
N ASP A 22 14.14 10.22 -2.31
CA ASP A 22 12.84 10.84 -2.09
C ASP A 22 11.90 10.60 -3.29
N TYR A 23 10.59 10.79 -3.11
CA TYR A 23 9.58 10.61 -4.15
C TYR A 23 9.75 11.64 -5.30
N THR A 24 9.46 11.21 -6.53
CA THR A 24 9.46 12.10 -7.71
C THR A 24 8.13 12.82 -7.93
N PHE A 25 7.17 12.62 -7.03
CA PHE A 25 5.81 13.13 -7.10
C PHE A 25 5.37 13.64 -5.73
N ALA A 26 4.44 14.60 -5.72
CA ALA A 26 3.85 15.09 -4.49
C ALA A 26 2.86 14.07 -3.93
N VAL A 27 3.01 13.71 -2.66
CA VAL A 27 2.05 12.89 -1.93
C VAL A 27 1.18 13.81 -1.08
N PRO A 28 -0.16 13.82 -1.25
CA PRO A 28 -1.04 14.66 -0.44
C PRO A 28 -0.90 14.34 1.05
N ASP A 29 -1.27 15.29 1.91
CA ASP A 29 -1.19 15.09 3.36
C ASP A 29 -2.48 14.48 3.93
N VAL A 30 -3.59 14.60 3.23
CA VAL A 30 -4.91 14.13 3.66
C VAL A 30 -5.60 13.28 2.59
N SER A 31 -6.48 12.38 3.03
CA SER A 31 -7.30 11.56 2.15
C SER A 31 -8.34 12.42 1.45
N ALA A 32 -8.55 12.17 0.16
CA ALA A 32 -9.58 12.85 -0.61
C ALA A 32 -11.01 12.47 -0.18
N VAL A 33 -11.18 11.35 0.53
CA VAL A 33 -12.50 10.83 0.95
C VAL A 33 -12.83 11.27 2.37
N SER A 34 -11.94 10.99 3.33
CA SER A 34 -12.20 11.29 4.74
C SER A 34 -11.76 12.69 5.18
N GLY A 35 -10.85 13.32 4.43
CA GLY A 35 -10.18 14.56 4.86
C GLY A 35 -9.17 14.37 5.99
N ASN A 36 -8.97 13.13 6.47
CA ASN A 36 -8.05 12.81 7.56
C ASN A 36 -6.61 12.65 7.05
N PRO A 37 -5.59 12.95 7.88
CA PRO A 37 -4.18 12.73 7.55
C PRO A 37 -3.89 11.30 7.06
N ILE A 38 -3.13 11.14 5.98
CA ILE A 38 -2.73 9.81 5.45
C ILE A 38 -1.31 9.38 5.87
N LYS A 39 -0.64 10.23 6.64
CA LYS A 39 0.72 10.01 7.17
C LYS A 39 0.69 10.10 8.69
N PRO A 40 1.53 9.32 9.41
CA PRO A 40 1.64 9.42 10.86
C PRO A 40 2.19 10.80 11.30
N PRO A 41 2.00 11.19 12.57
CA PRO A 41 1.37 10.42 13.64
C PRO A 41 -0.16 10.35 13.50
N PHE A 42 -0.71 9.15 13.69
CA PHE A 42 -2.15 8.95 13.81
C PHE A 42 -2.58 9.07 15.28
N PRO A 43 -3.87 9.36 15.57
CA PRO A 43 -4.40 9.29 16.93
C PRO A 43 -4.07 7.97 17.61
N ALA A 44 -3.77 8.00 18.91
CA ALA A 44 -3.17 6.89 19.64
C ALA A 44 -4.13 5.70 19.86
N GLU A 45 -5.43 5.98 19.80
CA GLU A 45 -6.52 5.02 19.87
C GLU A 45 -6.69 4.20 18.59
N LEU A 46 -6.17 4.68 17.46
CA LEU A 46 -6.29 4.01 16.17
C LEU A 46 -5.19 2.98 15.96
N GLN A 47 -5.51 1.97 15.16
CA GLN A 47 -4.56 0.95 14.72
C GLN A 47 -4.35 1.01 13.21
N THR A 48 -3.24 0.43 12.76
CA THR A 48 -2.88 0.37 11.34
C THR A 48 -2.76 -1.06 10.86
N ALA A 49 -3.20 -1.31 9.63
CA ALA A 49 -3.04 -2.58 8.92
C ALA A 49 -2.60 -2.31 7.48
N LEU A 50 -1.82 -3.24 6.91
CA LEU A 50 -1.42 -3.24 5.51
C LEU A 50 -1.98 -4.49 4.82
N PHE A 51 -2.74 -4.30 3.74
CA PHE A 51 -3.34 -5.38 2.97
C PHE A 51 -2.85 -5.35 1.52
N GLY A 52 -2.33 -6.48 1.03
CA GLY A 52 -1.99 -6.69 -0.38
C GLY A 52 -3.04 -7.54 -1.08
N LEU A 53 -3.82 -6.94 -1.98
CA LEU A 53 -5.05 -7.54 -2.55
C LEU A 53 -5.10 -7.48 -4.09
N GLY A 54 -3.97 -7.20 -4.75
CA GLY A 54 -3.94 -6.92 -6.19
C GLY A 54 -4.04 -5.41 -6.45
N CYS A 55 -4.77 -5.01 -7.50
CA CYS A 55 -4.91 -3.60 -7.87
C CYS A 55 -5.44 -2.78 -6.69
N PHE A 56 -4.60 -1.88 -6.16
CA PHE A 56 -4.92 -1.14 -4.95
C PHE A 56 -6.04 -0.10 -5.09
N TRP A 57 -6.44 0.27 -6.32
CA TRP A 57 -7.48 1.28 -6.53
C TRP A 57 -8.84 0.78 -6.06
N GLY A 58 -9.22 -0.43 -6.49
CA GLY A 58 -10.46 -1.05 -6.03
C GLY A 58 -10.37 -1.51 -4.58
N ALA A 59 -9.20 -1.99 -4.16
CA ALA A 59 -9.00 -2.43 -2.78
C ALA A 59 -9.12 -1.27 -1.78
N GLU A 60 -8.53 -0.11 -2.09
CA GLU A 60 -8.64 1.09 -1.24
C GLU A 60 -10.09 1.56 -1.13
N GLU A 61 -10.82 1.55 -2.25
CA GLU A 61 -12.24 1.93 -2.27
C GLU A 61 -13.09 1.10 -1.32
N ILE A 62 -12.89 -0.22 -1.33
CA ILE A 62 -13.63 -1.13 -0.45
C ILE A 62 -13.34 -0.80 1.03
N PHE A 63 -12.09 -0.52 1.38
CA PHE A 63 -11.73 -0.22 2.77
C PHE A 63 -12.26 1.14 3.24
N TRP A 64 -12.18 2.21 2.45
CA TRP A 64 -12.68 3.51 2.94
C TRP A 64 -14.21 3.54 3.13
N GLN A 65 -14.93 2.60 2.50
CA GLN A 65 -16.38 2.41 2.66
C GLN A 65 -16.73 1.60 3.92
N THR A 66 -15.74 0.97 4.56
CA THR A 66 -15.95 0.11 5.74
C THR A 66 -16.12 0.97 7.00
N PRO A 67 -17.26 0.86 7.72
CA PRO A 67 -17.45 1.57 8.98
C PRO A 67 -16.34 1.25 9.99
N GLY A 68 -15.87 2.26 10.71
CA GLY A 68 -14.72 2.15 11.62
C GLY A 68 -13.35 2.38 10.96
N VAL A 69 -13.27 2.39 9.63
CA VAL A 69 -12.06 2.87 8.93
C VAL A 69 -12.01 4.40 8.98
N TRP A 70 -10.90 4.93 9.48
CA TRP A 70 -10.69 6.35 9.69
C TRP A 70 -10.01 7.03 8.50
N THR A 71 -9.01 6.38 7.90
CA THR A 71 -8.39 6.81 6.65
C THR A 71 -7.77 5.64 5.93
N THR A 72 -7.56 5.81 4.62
CA THR A 72 -6.80 4.90 3.78
C THR A 72 -5.73 5.64 3.01
N ALA A 73 -4.70 4.90 2.60
CA ALA A 73 -3.74 5.34 1.61
C ALA A 73 -3.22 4.12 0.84
N VAL A 74 -2.72 4.34 -0.37
CA VAL A 74 -2.10 3.29 -1.18
C VAL A 74 -0.61 3.51 -1.39
N GLY A 75 0.11 2.41 -1.56
CA GLY A 75 1.52 2.45 -1.87
C GLY A 75 2.08 1.06 -2.17
N TYR A 76 3.40 0.95 -2.04
CA TYR A 76 4.14 -0.26 -2.38
C TYR A 76 4.94 -0.73 -1.17
N THR A 77 4.87 -2.01 -0.82
CA THR A 77 5.57 -2.58 0.33
C THR A 77 6.04 -4.01 0.07
N GLY A 78 6.86 -4.56 0.96
CA GLY A 78 7.41 -5.93 0.89
C GLY A 78 8.63 -6.12 -0.01
N GLY A 79 9.02 -5.11 -0.79
CA GLY A 79 10.19 -5.14 -1.68
C GLY A 79 11.43 -4.45 -1.11
N TYR A 80 12.36 -4.12 -2.00
CA TYR A 80 13.70 -3.63 -1.65
C TYR A 80 13.96 -2.19 -2.10
N THR A 81 13.37 -1.78 -3.21
CA THR A 81 13.68 -0.49 -3.86
C THR A 81 13.10 0.68 -3.06
N PRO A 82 13.93 1.62 -2.57
CA PRO A 82 13.44 2.80 -1.84
C PRO A 82 12.75 3.81 -2.77
N HIS A 83 11.63 4.36 -2.31
CA HIS A 83 10.82 5.37 -3.01
C HIS A 83 10.52 5.02 -4.49
N PRO A 84 10.00 3.81 -4.78
CA PRO A 84 9.74 3.40 -6.16
C PRO A 84 8.53 4.19 -6.72
N ASN A 85 8.51 4.39 -8.03
CA ASN A 85 7.32 4.86 -8.73
C ASN A 85 6.51 3.70 -9.31
N TYR A 86 5.33 4.00 -9.86
CA TYR A 86 4.42 2.99 -10.42
C TYR A 86 5.08 2.18 -11.54
N GLU A 87 5.74 2.84 -12.48
CA GLU A 87 6.38 2.19 -13.63
C GLU A 87 7.49 1.21 -13.20
N GLU A 88 8.26 1.57 -12.18
CA GLU A 88 9.30 0.71 -11.61
C GLU A 88 8.70 -0.54 -10.97
N VAL A 89 7.63 -0.39 -10.19
CA VAL A 89 6.93 -1.53 -9.59
C VAL A 89 6.32 -2.43 -10.65
N CYS A 90 5.66 -1.87 -11.67
CA CYS A 90 5.11 -2.63 -12.79
C CYS A 90 6.18 -3.39 -13.59
N SER A 91 7.44 -2.97 -13.55
CA SER A 91 8.53 -3.71 -14.18
C SER A 91 8.88 -5.03 -13.48
N GLY A 92 8.39 -5.23 -12.24
CA GLY A 92 8.69 -6.39 -11.40
C GLY A 92 10.08 -6.35 -10.74
N GLN A 93 10.88 -5.31 -11.00
CA GLN A 93 12.27 -5.22 -10.54
C GLN A 93 12.46 -4.56 -9.17
N THR A 94 11.37 -4.24 -8.47
CA THR A 94 11.45 -3.63 -7.12
C THR A 94 11.20 -4.62 -5.99
N GLY A 95 10.56 -5.75 -6.31
CA GLY A 95 10.10 -6.75 -5.34
C GLY A 95 8.88 -6.31 -4.53
N HIS A 96 8.33 -5.11 -4.76
CA HIS A 96 7.16 -4.65 -4.02
C HIS A 96 5.86 -5.22 -4.58
N THR A 97 4.87 -5.31 -3.70
CA THR A 97 3.46 -5.48 -4.08
C THR A 97 2.70 -4.18 -3.84
N GLU A 98 1.59 -4.01 -4.55
CA GLU A 98 0.60 -2.98 -4.26
C GLU A 98 -0.10 -3.31 -2.93
N ALA A 99 -0.20 -2.31 -2.05
CA ALA A 99 -0.81 -2.47 -0.74
C ALA A 99 -1.62 -1.24 -0.32
N VAL A 100 -2.64 -1.48 0.49
CA VAL A 100 -3.48 -0.48 1.13
C VAL A 100 -3.09 -0.36 2.60
N LEU A 101 -2.76 0.86 3.04
CA LEU A 101 -2.73 1.24 4.45
C LEU A 101 -4.16 1.53 4.90
N VAL A 102 -4.61 0.82 5.93
CA VAL A 102 -5.90 1.04 6.58
C VAL A 102 -5.62 1.50 8.01
N VAL A 103 -6.08 2.70 8.34
CA VAL A 103 -6.09 3.20 9.73
C VAL A 103 -7.52 3.10 10.23
N TYR A 104 -7.73 2.41 11.34
CA TYR A 104 -9.06 2.07 11.81
C TYR A 104 -9.19 2.18 13.33
N ASP A 105 -10.42 2.37 13.78
CA ASP A 105 -10.80 2.38 15.18
C ASP A 105 -11.14 0.95 15.63
N PRO A 106 -10.34 0.31 16.49
CA PRO A 106 -10.56 -1.06 16.95
C PRO A 106 -11.83 -1.22 17.79
N ASP A 107 -12.40 -0.13 18.34
CA ASP A 107 -13.68 -0.17 19.05
C ASP A 107 -14.89 -0.21 18.09
N GLN A 108 -14.67 0.09 16.81
CA GLN A 108 -15.72 0.07 15.76
C GLN A 108 -15.57 -1.10 14.78
N VAL A 109 -14.34 -1.47 14.42
CA VAL A 109 -14.04 -2.59 13.51
C VAL A 109 -12.79 -3.34 13.97
N SER A 110 -12.89 -4.67 14.07
CA SER A 110 -11.76 -5.51 14.47
C SER A 110 -10.85 -5.85 13.29
N TYR A 111 -9.60 -6.21 13.57
CA TYR A 111 -8.68 -6.68 12.54
C TYR A 111 -9.23 -7.90 11.78
N GLU A 112 -9.86 -8.84 12.48
CA GLU A 112 -10.47 -10.03 11.87
C GLU A 112 -11.60 -9.67 10.90
N GLN A 113 -12.38 -8.62 11.23
CA GLN A 113 -13.40 -8.11 10.31
C GLN A 113 -12.75 -7.50 9.07
N LEU A 114 -11.66 -6.73 9.22
CA LEU A 114 -10.91 -6.19 8.08
C LEU A 114 -10.26 -7.26 7.21
N VAL A 115 -9.82 -8.38 7.78
CA VAL A 115 -9.31 -9.54 7.02
C VAL A 115 -10.41 -10.24 6.22
N ALA A 116 -11.67 -10.12 6.64
CA ALA A 116 -12.82 -10.72 5.98
C ALA A 116 -13.48 -9.84 4.91
N VAL A 117 -13.02 -8.59 4.77
CA VAL A 117 -13.39 -7.64 3.69
C VAL A 117 -12.79 -8.10 2.36
#